data_AF-A0A4V3BDS0-F1
#
_entry.id   AF-A0A4V3BDS0-F1
#
_cell.length_a   1.000
_cell.length_b   1.000
_cell.length_c   1.000
_cell.angle_alpha   90.00
_cell.angle_beta   90.00
_cell.angle_gamma   90.00
#
_symmetry.space_group_name_H-M   'P 1'
#
loop_
_entity.id
_entity.type
_entity.pdbx_description
1 polymer ?
#
loop_
_entity_poly.entity_id
_entity_poly.type
_entity_poly.pdbx_seq_one_letter_code
_entity_poly.pdbx_strand_id
1 'polypeptide(L)'
;MVRRTIRNIDASTNEKLKEKAEQKKISVNDLINIILDRAVVNNEIKTYEESMKNEINRFVLSNNQLIVSIERQTEAINNYTKAINELIR
;
A
#
# COMPACT_ATOMS: atom_id res chain seq x y z
N MET A 1 28.24 12.38 -3.41
CA MET A 1 27.71 11.46 -4.44
C MET A 1 28.61 10.22 -4.46
N VAL A 2 28.10 9.04 -4.13
CA VAL A 2 28.90 7.81 -4.10
C VAL A 2 28.96 7.22 -5.50
N ARG A 3 30.15 7.16 -6.11
CA ARG A 3 30.33 6.50 -7.41
C ARG A 3 30.31 4.98 -7.21
N ARG A 4 29.46 4.30 -7.96
CA ARG A 4 29.38 2.83 -7.98
C ARG A 4 29.54 2.34 -9.40
N THR A 5 30.28 1.25 -9.56
CA THR A 5 30.48 0.59 -10.85
C THR A 5 29.61 -0.65 -10.91
N ILE A 6 28.72 -0.70 -11.90
CA ILE A 6 27.95 -1.92 -12.18
C ILE A 6 28.84 -2.83 -13.02
N ARG A 7 29.19 -4.00 -12.47
CA ARG A 7 29.98 -5.03 -13.15
C ARG A 7 29.04 -6.13 -13.65
N ASN A 8 29.42 -6.81 -14.73
CA ASN A 8 28.71 -7.94 -15.31
C ASN A 8 27.28 -7.63 -15.82
N ILE A 9 27.09 -6.46 -16.45
CA ILE A 9 25.88 -6.23 -17.26
C ILE A 9 25.94 -7.13 -18.48
N ASP A 10 24.83 -7.80 -18.80
CA ASP A 10 24.71 -8.59 -20.01
C ASP A 10 24.75 -7.68 -21.26
N ALA A 11 25.28 -8.22 -22.36
CA ALA A 11 25.51 -7.45 -23.58
C ALA A 11 24.20 -6.84 -24.13
N SER A 12 23.09 -7.59 -24.08
CA SER A 12 21.79 -7.14 -24.58
C SER A 12 21.25 -5.94 -23.79
N THR A 13 21.36 -5.97 -22.47
CA THR A 13 20.98 -4.84 -21.61
C THR A 13 21.87 -3.63 -21.85
N ASN A 14 23.18 -3.82 -22.03
CA ASN A 14 24.08 -2.71 -22.35
C ASN A 14 23.73 -2.03 -23.67
N GLU A 15 23.43 -2.81 -24.71
CA GLU A 15 23.00 -2.30 -26.01
C GLU A 15 21.68 -1.52 -25.90
N LYS A 16 20.67 -2.09 -25.22
CA LYS A 16 19.39 -1.40 -24.98
C LYS A 16 19.55 -0.11 -24.19
N LEU A 17 20.46 -0.06 -23.22
CA LEU A 17 20.76 1.15 -22.46
C LEU A 17 21.39 2.22 -23.36
N LYS A 18 22.34 1.86 -24.21
CA LYS A 18 22.96 2.79 -25.18
C LYS A 18 21.93 3.31 -26.17
N GLU A 19 21.14 2.43 -26.77
CA GLU A 19 20.08 2.79 -27.74
C GLU A 19 19.06 3.75 -27.12
N LYS A 20 18.57 3.46 -25.91
CA LYS A 20 17.62 4.32 -25.21
C LYS A 20 18.23 5.65 -24.76
N ALA A 21 19.50 5.66 -24.38
CA ALA A 21 20.20 6.88 -24.01
C ALA A 21 20.37 7.79 -25.23
N GLU A 22 20.73 7.22 -26.39
CA GLU A 22 20.84 7.93 -27.66
C GLU A 22 19.50 8.49 -28.12
N GLN A 23 18.43 7.70 -28.11
CA GLN A 23 17.06 8.15 -28.43
C GLN A 23 16.62 9.33 -27.57
N LYS A 24 17.02 9.34 -26.29
CA LYS A 24 16.68 10.40 -25.34
C LYS A 24 17.71 11.55 -25.31
N LYS A 25 18.79 11.46 -26.09
CA LYS A 25 19.89 12.44 -26.14
C LYS A 25 20.50 12.74 -24.76
N ILE A 26 20.68 11.70 -23.94
CA ILE A 26 21.29 11.78 -22.61
C ILE A 26 22.44 10.79 -22.50
N SER A 27 23.32 10.98 -21.51
CA SER A 27 24.37 9.98 -21.26
C SER A 27 23.77 8.69 -20.70
N VAL A 28 24.43 7.56 -20.96
CA VAL A 28 24.04 6.26 -20.40
C VAL A 28 24.03 6.31 -18.87
N ASN A 29 24.96 7.05 -18.26
CA ASN A 29 25.02 7.22 -16.81
C ASN A 29 23.80 7.99 -16.28
N ASP A 30 23.38 9.06 -16.97
CA ASP A 30 22.18 9.82 -16.57
C ASP A 30 20.92 8.97 -16.71
N LEU A 31 20.83 8.16 -17.77
CA LEU A 31 19.74 7.21 -17.94
C LEU A 31 19.71 6.19 -16.79
N ILE A 32 20.85 5.62 -16.42
CA ILE A 32 20.96 4.67 -15.30
C ILE A 32 20.51 5.34 -13.99
N ASN A 33 20.95 6.56 -13.71
CA ASN A 33 20.54 7.28 -12.50
C ASN A 33 19.01 7.50 -12.49
N ILE A 34 18.42 7.94 -13.60
CA ILE A 34 16.96 8.12 -13.72
C ILE A 34 16.22 6.79 -13.49
N ILE A 35 16.72 5.69 -14.04
CA ILE A 35 16.11 4.36 -13.85
C ILE A 35 16.19 3.94 -12.38
N LEU A 36 17.34 4.13 -11.73
CA LEU A 36 17.54 3.81 -10.32
C LEU A 36 16.63 4.65 -9.42
N ASP A 37 16.56 5.95 -9.64
CA ASP A 37 15.69 6.86 -8.88
C ASP A 37 14.22 6.44 -9.01
N ARG A 38 13.78 6.14 -10.24
CA ARG A 38 12.42 5.65 -10.49
C ARG A 38 12.17 4.29 -9.85
N ALA A 39 13.16 3.40 -9.84
CA ALA A 39 13.03 2.10 -9.20
C ALA A 39 12.89 2.22 -7.67
N VAL A 40 13.64 3.13 -7.05
CA VAL A 40 13.51 3.45 -5.61
C VAL A 40 12.12 3.99 -5.31
N VAL A 41 11.67 5.01 -6.04
CA VAL A 41 10.33 5.60 -5.87
C VAL A 41 9.23 4.56 -6.06
N ASN A 42 9.32 3.73 -7.10
CA ASN A 42 8.34 2.65 -7.32
C ASN A 42 8.32 1.64 -6.18
N ASN A 43 9.47 1.33 -5.58
CA ASN A 43 9.55 0.42 -4.46
C ASN A 43 8.91 1.02 -3.20
N GLU A 44 9.17 2.31 -2.93
CA GLU A 44 8.53 3.05 -1.84
C GLU A 44 7.01 3.13 -2.01
N ILE A 45 6.52 3.40 -3.22
CA ILE A 45 5.09 3.41 -3.53
C ILE A 45 4.46 2.04 -3.24
N LYS A 46 5.09 0.93 -3.68
CA LYS A 46 4.58 -0.42 -3.40
C LYS A 46 4.50 -0.71 -1.90
N THR A 47 5.54 -0.34 -1.14
CA THR A 47 5.53 -0.49 0.32
C THR A 47 4.42 0.32 0.96
N TYR A 48 4.18 1.54 0.48
CA TYR A 48 3.09 2.38 0.96
C TYR A 48 1.70 1.80 0.62
N GLU A 49 1.51 1.29 -0.60
CA GLU A 49 0.27 0.60 -1.01
C GLU A 49 -0.02 -0.62 -0.15
N GLU A 50 1.00 -1.43 0.16
CA GLU A 50 0.87 -2.57 1.08
C GLU A 50 0.50 -2.12 2.50
N SER A 51 1.12 -1.04 2.99
CA SER A 51 0.77 -0.45 4.29
C SER A 51 -0.68 0.03 4.33
N MET A 52 -1.12 0.78 3.31
CA MET A 52 -2.50 1.25 3.19
C MET A 52 -3.50 0.08 3.16
N LYS A 53 -3.18 -0.98 2.39
CA LYS A 53 -4.04 -2.17 2.32
C LYS A 53 -4.18 -2.84 3.69
N ASN A 54 -3.09 -2.92 4.45
CA ASN A 54 -3.10 -3.46 5.81
C ASN A 54 -3.93 -2.59 6.76
N GLU A 55 -3.82 -1.27 6.67
CA GLU A 55 -4.63 -0.35 7.47
C GLU A 55 -6.12 -0.45 7.14
N ILE A 56 -6.49 -0.49 5.87
CA ILE A 56 -7.88 -0.69 5.43
C ILE A 56 -8.44 -2.00 6.01
N ASN A 57 -7.68 -3.08 5.95
CA ASN A 57 -8.10 -4.36 6.54
C ASN A 57 -8.32 -4.26 8.06
N ARG A 58 -7.46 -3.53 8.79
CA ARG A 58 -7.66 -3.29 10.22
C ARG A 58 -8.92 -2.47 10.50
N PHE A 59 -9.19 -1.42 9.71
CA PHE A 59 -10.41 -0.62 9.83
C PHE A 59 -11.67 -1.46 9.58
N VAL A 60 -11.66 -2.31 8.56
CA VAL A 60 -12.79 -3.22 8.28
C VAL A 60 -13.06 -4.15 9.47
N LEU A 61 -12.01 -4.76 10.03
CA LEU A 61 -12.14 -5.61 11.22
C LEU A 61 -12.70 -4.85 12.43
N SER A 62 -12.19 -3.63 12.68
CA SER A 62 -12.68 -2.77 13.76
C SER A 62 -14.16 -2.41 13.58
N ASN A 63 -14.57 -2.07 12.35
CA ASN A 63 -15.97 -1.76 12.04
C ASN A 63 -16.88 -2.96 12.27
N ASN A 64 -16.45 -4.16 11.87
CA ASN A 64 -17.21 -5.38 12.12
C ASN A 64 -17.39 -5.65 13.61
N GLN A 65 -16.36 -5.41 14.43
CA GLN A 65 -16.46 -5.53 15.89
C GLN A 65 -17.44 -4.51 16.49
N LEU A 66 -17.43 -3.27 16.00
CA LEU A 66 -18.38 -2.24 16.41
C LEU A 66 -19.83 -2.62 16.08
N ILE A 67 -20.07 -3.15 14.87
CA ILE A 67 -21.40 -3.63 14.46
C ILE A 67 -21.92 -4.69 15.44
N VAL A 68 -21.11 -5.71 15.76
CA VAL A 68 -21.48 -6.76 16.72
C VAL A 68 -21.79 -6.16 18.11
N SER A 69 -21.03 -5.17 18.54
CA SER A 69 -21.30 -4.48 19.81
C SER A 69 -22.64 -3.74 19.80
N ILE A 70 -22.96 -3.05 18.69
CA ILE A 70 -24.23 -2.33 18.52
C ILE A 70 -25.40 -3.32 18.51
N GLU A 71 -25.27 -4.45 17.83
CA GLU A 71 -26.30 -5.50 17.80
C GLU A 71 -26.60 -6.03 19.20
N ARG A 72 -25.56 -6.36 19.98
CA ARG A 72 -25.71 -6.81 21.38
C ARG A 72 -26.38 -5.76 22.27
N GLN A 73 -25.99 -4.51 22.13
CA GLN A 73 -26.60 -3.42 22.89
C GLN A 73 -28.08 -3.23 22.50
N THR A 74 -28.39 -3.34 21.21
CA THR A 74 -29.76 -3.27 20.71
C THR A 74 -30.63 -4.40 21.28
N GLU A 75 -30.11 -5.62 21.31
CA GLU A 75 -30.79 -6.76 21.93
C GLU A 75 -31.07 -6.53 23.42
N ALA A 76 -30.07 -6.03 24.17
CA ALA A 76 -30.24 -5.71 25.58
C ALA A 76 -31.32 -4.64 25.80
N ILE A 77 -31.32 -3.56 25.01
CA ILE A 77 -32.34 -2.51 25.07
C ILE A 77 -33.73 -3.08 24.80
N ASN A 78 -33.87 -3.95 23.79
CA ASN A 78 -35.14 -4.60 23.48
C ASN A 78 -35.63 -5.47 24.65
N ASN A 79 -34.72 -6.21 25.31
CA ASN A 79 -35.06 -7.03 26.46
C ASN A 79 -35.49 -6.18 27.67
N TYR A 80 -34.78 -5.08 27.96
CA TYR A 80 -35.18 -4.14 29.00
C TYR A 80 -36.54 -3.50 28.71
N THR A 81 -36.79 -3.14 27.45
CA THR A 81 -38.07 -2.57 27.03
C THR A 81 -39.22 -3.56 27.26
N LYS A 82 -39.04 -4.85 26.96
CA LYS A 82 -40.02 -5.90 27.26
C LYS A 82 -40.30 -6.00 28.76
N ALA A 83 -39.25 -6.09 29.58
CA ALA A 83 -39.37 -6.19 31.03
C ALA A 83 -40.11 -4.99 31.65
N ILE A 84 -39.81 -3.78 31.18
CA ILE A 84 -40.52 -2.56 31.61
C ILE A 84 -42.01 -2.63 31.23
N ASN A 85 -42.33 -3.05 30.01
CA ASN A 85 -43.71 -3.18 29.56
C ASN A 85 -44.50 -4.23 30.37
N GLU A 86 -43.84 -5.28 30.86
CA GLU A 86 -44.44 -6.28 31.75
C GLU A 86 -44.70 -5.73 33.16
N LEU A 87 -43.87 -4.80 33.65
CA LEU A 87 -44.02 -4.19 34.98
C LEU A 87 -45.11 -3.12 35.06
N ILE A 88 -45.41 -2.45 33.94
CA ILE A 88 -46.39 -1.36 33.88
C ILE A 88 -47.79 -1.88 33.47
N ARG A 89 -47.89 -3.14 33.04
CA ARG A 89 -49.16 -3.82 32.78
C ARG A 89 -49.70 -4.51 34.02
#